data_AF-A0A3D0NSB9-F1
#
_entry.id   AF-A0A3D0NSB9-F1
#
_cell.length_a   1.000
_cell.length_b   1.000
_cell.length_c   1.000
_cell.angle_alpha   90.00
_cell.angle_beta   90.00
_cell.angle_gamma   90.00
#
_symmetry.space_group_name_H-M   'P 1'
#
loop_
_entity.id
_entity.type
_entity.pdbx_description
1 polymer ?
#
loop_
_entity_poly.entity_id
_entity_poly.type
_entity_poly.pdbx_seq_one_letter_code
_entity_poly.pdbx_strand_id
1 'polypeptide(L)'
;MPSKSCNAVLAKSRAMYGRCLKEDDYRQLVECKTVSEVAAYLKSRTCYGKALTGMIETEIHRGQLEPLLRQELYADVLALSRYTTDNALAVTDFVTARLDIEQIVHCMIMLNIGKAEDFALSIPLMLDPFTSISLKQLAAVRSYDDLLNVLQHTRYYTVLLKYRPAEGQPVDIAAAEIALHNKNYGTAIEAVEKMPNRTEQKELRDLFYAVFDFENLERILRLKKYHRFKAETIRSLLIPYGRLSQKNIDSLCAADDIGDVYELAK
;
A
#
# COMPACT_ATOMS: atom_id res chain seq x y z
N MET A 1 15.07 19.69 23.19
CA MET A 1 13.61 19.83 23.44
C MET A 1 12.88 19.39 22.19
N PRO A 2 11.86 18.51 22.25
CA PRO A 2 11.06 18.21 21.07
C PRO A 2 10.44 19.52 20.56
N SER A 3 10.50 19.75 19.24
CA SER A 3 9.87 20.93 18.64
C SER A 3 8.37 20.92 18.95
N LYS A 4 7.75 22.10 19.11
CA LYS A 4 6.31 22.21 19.42
C LYS A 4 5.43 21.45 18.42
N SER A 5 5.90 21.29 17.19
CA SER A 5 5.28 20.51 16.11
C SER A 5 5.21 19.01 16.41
N CYS A 6 6.29 18.43 16.97
CA CYS A 6 6.36 17.00 17.30
C CYS A 6 5.34 16.59 18.38
N ASN A 7 5.14 17.44 19.39
CA ASN A 7 4.16 17.18 20.46
C ASN A 7 2.71 17.24 19.93
N ALA A 8 2.42 18.11 18.96
CA ALA A 8 1.10 18.19 18.34
C ALA A 8 0.78 16.94 17.52
N VAL A 9 1.76 16.42 16.76
CA VAL A 9 1.63 15.15 16.03
C VAL A 9 1.37 14.00 17.00
N LEU A 10 2.16 13.89 18.08
CA LEU A 10 2.00 12.82 19.08
C LEU A 10 0.64 12.86 19.79
N ALA A 11 0.16 14.05 20.14
CA ALA A 11 -1.16 14.20 20.75
C ALA A 11 -2.27 13.80 19.76
N LYS A 12 -2.16 14.22 18.49
CA LYS A 12 -3.12 13.89 17.44
C LYS A 12 -3.12 12.40 17.10
N SER A 13 -1.94 11.78 16.98
CA SER A 13 -1.81 10.35 16.71
C SER A 13 -2.39 9.51 17.85
N ARG A 14 -2.13 9.88 19.12
CA ARG A 14 -2.76 9.22 20.28
C ARG A 14 -4.28 9.39 20.30
N ALA A 15 -4.78 10.58 19.96
CA ALA A 15 -6.23 10.82 19.87
C ALA A 15 -6.89 10.05 18.71
N MET A 16 -6.18 9.85 17.58
CA MET A 16 -6.62 8.97 16.50
C MET A 16 -6.63 7.51 16.95
N TYR A 17 -5.54 7.04 17.55
CA TYR A 17 -5.41 5.68 18.06
C TYR A 17 -6.49 5.33 19.10
N GLY A 18 -6.81 6.25 20.01
CA GLY A 18 -7.87 6.04 21.01
C GLY A 18 -9.29 5.92 20.41
N ARG A 19 -9.48 6.30 19.15
CA ARG A 19 -10.75 6.18 18.41
C ARG A 19 -10.79 4.96 17.48
N CYS A 20 -9.69 4.21 17.36
CA CYS A 20 -9.67 2.97 16.60
C CYS A 20 -10.66 1.95 17.18
N LEU A 21 -11.12 1.05 16.32
CA LEU A 21 -11.99 -0.06 16.70
C LEU A 21 -11.34 -0.88 17.81
N LYS A 22 -12.12 -1.15 18.84
CA LYS A 22 -11.77 -1.97 20.00
C LYS A 22 -12.29 -3.39 19.81
N GLU A 23 -11.88 -4.28 20.70
CA GLU A 23 -12.30 -5.68 20.69
C GLU A 23 -13.83 -5.82 20.66
N ASP A 24 -14.55 -5.03 21.45
CA ASP A 24 -16.02 -5.04 21.45
C ASP A 24 -16.62 -4.58 20.12
N ASP A 25 -16.00 -3.64 19.42
CA ASP A 25 -16.44 -3.23 18.09
C ASP A 25 -16.31 -4.39 17.11
N TYR A 26 -15.20 -5.14 17.16
CA TYR A 26 -15.02 -6.34 16.33
C TYR A 26 -16.02 -7.43 16.67
N ARG A 27 -16.34 -7.66 17.95
CA ARG A 27 -17.37 -8.63 18.36
C ARG A 27 -18.73 -8.28 17.76
N GLN A 28 -19.13 -7.01 17.85
CA GLN A 28 -20.39 -6.53 17.29
C GLN A 28 -20.42 -6.61 15.74
N LEU A 29 -19.30 -6.31 15.08
CA LEU A 29 -19.18 -6.44 13.62
C LEU A 29 -19.32 -7.89 13.15
N VAL A 30 -18.82 -8.88 13.92
CA VAL A 30 -18.98 -10.31 13.61
C VAL A 30 -20.43 -10.78 13.74
N GLU A 31 -21.21 -10.15 14.62
CA GLU A 31 -22.64 -10.46 14.80
C GLU A 31 -23.53 -9.90 13.68
N CYS A 32 -23.03 -8.92 12.91
CA CYS A 32 -23.76 -8.32 11.79
C CYS A 32 -23.97 -9.33 10.65
N LYS A 33 -25.20 -9.42 10.15
CA LYS A 33 -25.61 -10.37 9.11
C LYS A 33 -25.54 -9.80 7.70
N THR A 34 -25.53 -8.47 7.57
CA THR A 34 -25.57 -7.78 6.28
C THR A 34 -24.58 -6.64 6.22
N VAL A 35 -24.21 -6.23 4.99
CA VAL A 35 -23.33 -5.07 4.77
C VAL A 35 -23.99 -3.78 5.26
N SER A 36 -25.31 -3.67 5.16
CA SER A 36 -26.08 -2.55 5.70
C SER A 36 -25.97 -2.45 7.23
N GLU A 37 -26.05 -3.58 7.95
CA GLU A 37 -25.85 -3.61 9.40
C GLU A 37 -24.43 -3.19 9.78
N VAL A 38 -23.42 -3.68 9.06
CA VAL A 38 -22.02 -3.26 9.24
C VAL A 38 -21.87 -1.75 9.01
N ALA A 39 -22.43 -1.21 7.94
CA ALA A 39 -22.35 0.21 7.63
C ALA A 39 -23.04 1.07 8.70
N ALA A 40 -24.22 0.66 9.17
CA ALA A 40 -24.95 1.33 10.24
C ALA A 40 -24.16 1.33 11.56
N TYR A 41 -23.54 0.20 11.90
CA TYR A 41 -22.70 0.08 13.09
C TYR A 41 -21.48 1.00 13.00
N LEU A 42 -20.70 0.90 11.92
CA LEU A 42 -19.52 1.73 11.70
C LEU A 42 -19.87 3.23 11.75
N LYS A 43 -20.99 3.62 11.12
CA LYS A 43 -21.42 5.02 11.07
C LYS A 43 -21.85 5.57 12.44
N SER A 44 -22.57 4.78 13.23
CA SER A 44 -23.20 5.27 14.47
C SER A 44 -22.35 5.07 15.72
N ARG A 45 -21.46 4.08 15.74
CA ARG A 45 -20.73 3.65 16.95
C ARG A 45 -19.22 3.83 16.90
N THR A 46 -18.65 4.20 15.75
CA THR A 46 -17.20 4.20 15.55
C THR A 46 -16.66 5.52 15.00
N CYS A 47 -15.33 5.61 14.81
CA CYS A 47 -14.67 6.77 14.21
C CYS A 47 -15.11 7.06 12.76
N TYR A 48 -15.67 6.08 12.05
CA TYR A 48 -16.05 6.20 10.64
C TYR A 48 -17.33 7.00 10.37
N GLY A 49 -18.04 7.48 11.42
CA GLY A 49 -19.27 8.26 11.24
C GLY A 49 -19.12 9.45 10.30
N LYS A 50 -17.96 10.12 10.31
CA LYS A 50 -17.67 11.23 9.39
C LYS A 50 -17.54 10.77 7.93
N ALA A 51 -16.83 9.67 7.69
CA ALA A 51 -16.65 9.07 6.35
C ALA A 51 -17.98 8.66 5.73
N LEU A 52 -18.89 8.18 6.57
CA LEU A 52 -20.18 7.60 6.17
C LEU A 52 -21.33 8.62 6.28
N THR A 53 -21.02 9.90 6.52
CA THR A 53 -22.02 10.97 6.58
C THR A 53 -22.63 11.18 5.19
N GLY A 54 -23.96 11.14 5.09
CA GLY A 54 -24.69 11.27 3.82
C GLY A 54 -24.98 9.95 3.10
N MET A 55 -24.49 8.82 3.62
CA MET A 55 -24.84 7.51 3.06
C MET A 55 -26.20 7.00 3.53
N ILE A 56 -26.94 6.40 2.60
CA ILE A 56 -28.15 5.61 2.85
C ILE A 56 -27.73 4.17 3.14
N GLU A 57 -27.92 3.73 4.38
CA GLU A 57 -27.45 2.42 4.88
C GLU A 57 -28.15 1.24 4.20
N THR A 58 -29.37 1.41 3.72
CA THR A 58 -30.20 0.34 3.15
C THR A 58 -29.79 -0.10 1.74
N GLU A 59 -28.97 0.69 1.04
CA GLU A 59 -28.58 0.43 -0.36
C GLU A 59 -27.06 0.20 -0.53
N ILE A 60 -26.31 0.19 0.57
CA ILE A 60 -24.85 0.12 0.50
C ILE A 60 -24.36 -1.30 0.25
N HIS A 61 -23.53 -1.44 -0.78
CA HIS A 61 -22.83 -2.68 -1.06
C HIS A 61 -21.35 -2.59 -0.65
N ARG A 62 -20.72 -3.75 -0.51
CA ARG A 62 -19.29 -3.87 -0.14
C ARG A 62 -18.39 -3.00 -1.03
N GLY A 63 -18.65 -2.99 -2.33
CA GLY A 63 -17.88 -2.21 -3.32
C GLY A 63 -17.99 -0.69 -3.17
N GLN A 64 -18.98 -0.19 -2.42
CA GLN A 64 -19.14 1.23 -2.10
C GLN A 64 -18.60 1.56 -0.70
N LEU A 65 -18.76 0.64 0.26
CA LEU A 65 -18.30 0.83 1.63
C LEU A 65 -16.77 0.83 1.72
N GLU A 66 -16.10 -0.15 1.12
CA GLU A 66 -14.64 -0.31 1.24
C GLU A 66 -13.83 0.90 0.73
N PRO A 67 -14.15 1.50 -0.44
CA PRO A 67 -13.46 2.70 -0.91
C PRO A 67 -13.59 3.89 0.05
N LEU A 68 -14.74 4.06 0.70
CA LEU A 68 -14.96 5.16 1.64
C LEU A 68 -14.17 4.97 2.94
N LEU A 69 -14.10 3.73 3.44
CA LEU A 69 -13.26 3.41 4.59
C LEU A 69 -11.77 3.61 4.27
N ARG A 70 -11.33 3.20 3.07
CA ARG A 70 -9.96 3.48 2.59
C ARG A 70 -9.70 4.97 2.48
N GLN A 71 -10.65 5.74 1.97
CA GLN A 71 -10.53 7.19 1.86
C GLN A 71 -10.31 7.85 3.24
N GLU A 72 -11.02 7.43 4.29
CA GLU A 72 -10.76 7.92 5.65
C GLU A 72 -9.35 7.55 6.12
N LEU A 73 -8.90 6.32 5.89
CA LEU A 73 -7.53 5.92 6.25
C LEU A 73 -6.48 6.86 5.65
N TYR A 74 -6.61 7.22 4.37
CA TYR A 74 -5.69 8.17 3.74
C TYR A 74 -5.90 9.62 4.22
N ALA A 75 -7.14 10.01 4.55
CA ALA A 75 -7.45 11.28 5.20
C ALA A 75 -6.72 11.44 6.52
N ASP A 76 -6.71 10.40 7.35
CA ASP A 76 -5.97 10.37 8.62
C ASP A 76 -4.45 10.47 8.39
N VAL A 77 -3.90 9.77 7.38
CA VAL A 77 -2.48 9.87 7.03
C VAL A 77 -2.08 11.29 6.61
N LEU A 78 -2.84 11.95 5.73
CA LEU A 78 -2.59 13.35 5.37
C LEU A 78 -2.80 14.31 6.55
N ALA A 79 -3.82 14.04 7.37
CA ALA A 79 -4.10 14.85 8.53
C ALA A 79 -2.94 14.79 9.53
N LEU A 80 -2.18 13.70 9.59
CA LEU A 80 -0.94 13.59 10.36
C LEU A 80 0.23 14.30 9.67
N SER A 81 0.41 14.14 8.36
CA SER A 81 1.52 14.75 7.60
C SER A 81 1.56 16.28 7.65
N ARG A 82 0.39 16.93 7.80
CA ARG A 82 0.29 18.39 7.94
C ARG A 82 0.96 18.97 9.19
N TYR A 83 1.25 18.14 10.20
CA TYR A 83 1.80 18.59 11.48
C TYR A 83 3.28 18.19 11.64
N THR A 84 3.86 17.54 10.64
CA THR A 84 5.14 16.83 10.81
C THR A 84 6.35 17.62 10.33
N THR A 85 7.44 17.50 11.10
CA THR A 85 8.83 17.77 10.69
C THR A 85 9.35 16.73 9.69
N ASP A 86 10.54 16.97 9.12
CA ASP A 86 11.21 16.17 8.07
C ASP A 86 11.16 14.63 8.27
N ASN A 87 11.22 14.12 9.50
CA ASN A 87 11.21 12.68 9.78
C ASN A 87 9.90 11.95 9.41
N ALA A 88 8.74 12.60 9.53
CA ALA A 88 7.47 11.96 9.15
C ALA A 88 7.15 12.09 7.65
N LEU A 89 7.91 12.92 6.92
CA LEU A 89 7.85 12.94 5.46
C LEU A 89 8.22 11.57 4.89
N ALA A 90 9.17 10.84 5.48
CA ALA A 90 9.55 9.52 5.00
C ALA A 90 8.39 8.51 5.07
N VAL A 91 7.61 8.53 6.16
CA VAL A 91 6.45 7.64 6.32
C VAL A 91 5.30 8.05 5.40
N THR A 92 4.98 9.34 5.33
CA THR A 92 3.93 9.83 4.43
C THR A 92 4.29 9.58 2.98
N ASP A 93 5.53 9.88 2.56
CA ASP A 93 6.04 9.64 1.21
C ASP A 93 5.97 8.16 0.86
N PHE A 94 6.37 7.28 1.78
CA PHE A 94 6.25 5.84 1.60
C PHE A 94 4.80 5.38 1.39
N VAL A 95 3.86 5.88 2.18
CA VAL A 95 2.44 5.52 2.07
C VAL A 95 1.83 6.06 0.77
N THR A 96 2.10 7.32 0.42
CA THR A 96 1.69 7.93 -0.85
C THR A 96 2.25 7.15 -2.03
N ALA A 97 3.53 6.78 -1.98
CA ALA A 97 4.15 6.02 -3.05
C ALA A 97 3.57 4.61 -3.21
N ARG A 98 3.19 3.94 -2.12
CA ARG A 98 2.45 2.66 -2.20
C ARG A 98 1.11 2.82 -2.90
N LEU A 99 0.37 3.88 -2.57
CA LEU A 99 -0.92 4.16 -3.22
C LEU A 99 -0.73 4.47 -4.70
N ASP A 100 0.26 5.28 -5.07
CA ASP A 100 0.57 5.56 -6.47
C ASP A 100 0.90 4.27 -7.24
N ILE A 101 1.76 3.41 -6.67
CA ILE A 101 2.15 2.14 -7.28
C ILE A 101 0.94 1.23 -7.47
N GLU A 102 0.02 1.14 -6.50
CA GLU A 102 -1.23 0.39 -6.64
C GLU A 102 -2.04 0.86 -7.86
N GLN A 103 -2.18 2.18 -8.05
CA GLN A 103 -2.93 2.72 -9.18
C GLN A 103 -2.20 2.52 -10.52
N ILE A 104 -0.88 2.64 -10.54
CA ILE A 104 -0.04 2.39 -11.73
C ILE A 104 -0.14 0.91 -12.14
N VAL A 105 -0.01 -0.01 -11.19
CA VAL A 105 -0.12 -1.46 -11.44
C VAL A 105 -1.52 -1.80 -11.94
N HIS A 106 -2.58 -1.25 -11.33
CA HIS A 106 -3.94 -1.46 -11.79
C HIS A 106 -4.13 -0.94 -13.23
N CYS A 107 -3.58 0.23 -13.57
CA CYS A 107 -3.58 0.74 -14.93
C CYS A 107 -2.88 -0.22 -15.91
N MET A 108 -1.70 -0.76 -15.55
CA MET A 108 -0.98 -1.74 -16.38
C MET A 108 -1.77 -3.04 -16.56
N ILE A 109 -2.47 -3.52 -15.53
CA ILE A 109 -3.35 -4.69 -15.62
C ILE A 109 -4.46 -4.42 -16.64
N MET A 110 -5.15 -3.27 -16.54
CA MET A 110 -6.25 -2.91 -17.43
C MET A 110 -5.80 -2.75 -18.88
N LEU A 111 -4.60 -2.21 -19.11
CA LEU A 111 -3.96 -2.17 -20.43
C LEU A 111 -3.72 -3.59 -20.99
N ASN A 112 -3.10 -4.47 -20.21
CA ASN A 112 -2.78 -5.83 -20.64
C ASN A 112 -4.01 -6.68 -20.98
N ILE A 113 -5.13 -6.51 -20.26
CA ILE A 113 -6.38 -7.25 -20.52
C ILE A 113 -7.28 -6.57 -21.56
N GLY A 114 -6.84 -5.47 -22.18
CA GLY A 114 -7.60 -4.74 -23.20
C GLY A 114 -8.83 -3.99 -22.68
N LYS A 115 -8.87 -3.65 -21.38
CA LYS A 115 -9.98 -2.95 -20.72
C LYS A 115 -9.61 -1.54 -20.26
N ALA A 116 -8.68 -0.88 -20.94
CA ALA A 116 -8.23 0.47 -20.59
C ALA A 116 -9.38 1.50 -20.56
N GLU A 117 -10.43 1.29 -21.35
CA GLU A 117 -11.63 2.13 -21.38
C GLU A 117 -12.43 2.04 -20.07
N ASP A 118 -12.53 0.84 -19.49
CA ASP A 118 -13.23 0.59 -18.23
C ASP A 118 -12.45 1.10 -17.01
N PHE A 119 -11.14 1.38 -17.17
CA PHE A 119 -10.29 1.80 -16.07
C PHE A 119 -10.82 3.06 -15.38
N ALA A 120 -11.35 4.01 -16.16
CA ALA A 120 -11.95 5.24 -15.66
C ALA A 120 -13.16 5.01 -14.71
N LEU A 121 -13.84 3.86 -14.83
CA LEU A 121 -14.95 3.48 -13.96
C LEU A 121 -14.48 2.84 -12.64
N SER A 122 -13.29 2.24 -12.66
CA SER A 122 -12.73 1.50 -11.52
C SER A 122 -11.77 2.32 -10.66
N ILE A 123 -11.22 3.40 -11.21
CA ILE A 123 -10.21 4.21 -10.54
C ILE A 123 -10.83 5.04 -9.40
N PRO A 124 -10.30 4.96 -8.17
CA PRO A 124 -10.85 5.67 -7.03
C PRO A 124 -10.45 7.15 -7.07
N LEU A 125 -11.12 7.97 -7.87
CA LEU A 125 -10.82 9.40 -8.04
C LEU A 125 -10.86 10.20 -6.73
N MET A 126 -11.58 9.73 -5.71
CA MET A 126 -11.57 10.33 -4.37
C MET A 126 -10.19 10.29 -3.71
N LEU A 127 -9.28 9.42 -4.19
CA LEU A 127 -7.92 9.28 -3.69
C LEU A 127 -6.92 10.24 -4.37
N ASP A 128 -7.32 11.00 -5.39
CA ASP A 128 -6.46 11.93 -6.15
C ASP A 128 -5.72 12.96 -5.27
N PRO A 129 -6.30 13.50 -4.17
CA PRO A 129 -5.58 14.39 -3.26
C PRO A 129 -4.47 13.71 -2.43
N PHE A 130 -4.43 12.37 -2.42
CA PHE A 130 -3.55 11.55 -1.58
C PHE A 130 -2.39 10.95 -2.37
N THR A 131 -2.41 11.11 -3.69
CA THR A 131 -1.42 10.59 -4.64
C THR A 131 -0.46 11.66 -5.10
N SER A 132 0.75 11.26 -5.52
CA SER A 132 1.67 12.18 -6.21
C SER A 132 1.44 12.23 -7.72
N ILE A 133 0.64 11.30 -8.23
CA ILE A 133 0.17 11.23 -9.62
C ILE A 133 -1.25 11.79 -9.74
N SER A 134 -1.60 12.30 -10.92
CA SER A 134 -3.00 12.66 -11.21
C SER A 134 -3.77 11.42 -11.65
N LEU A 135 -4.69 10.95 -10.80
CA LEU A 135 -5.61 9.87 -11.10
C LEU A 135 -6.55 10.23 -12.25
N LYS A 136 -6.90 11.52 -12.39
CA LYS A 136 -7.68 12.00 -13.54
C LYS A 136 -6.95 11.79 -14.86
N GLN A 137 -5.65 12.11 -14.91
CA GLN A 137 -4.83 11.87 -16.11
C GLN A 137 -4.60 10.37 -16.32
N LEU A 138 -4.37 9.62 -15.24
CA LEU A 138 -4.21 8.17 -15.29
C LEU A 138 -5.47 7.47 -15.84
N ALA A 139 -6.66 7.95 -15.49
CA ALA A 139 -7.93 7.42 -16.01
C ALA A 139 -8.09 7.55 -17.53
N ALA A 140 -7.37 8.48 -18.16
CA ALA A 140 -7.39 8.73 -19.60
C ALA A 140 -6.34 7.92 -20.38
N VAL A 141 -5.48 7.16 -19.70
CA VAL A 141 -4.43 6.33 -20.32
C VAL A 141 -5.06 5.22 -21.15
N ARG A 142 -4.60 5.05 -22.40
CA ARG A 142 -5.06 3.99 -23.31
C ARG A 142 -3.92 3.13 -23.87
N SER A 143 -2.68 3.61 -23.75
CA SER A 143 -1.48 2.87 -24.13
C SER A 143 -0.41 2.96 -23.04
N TYR A 144 0.61 2.11 -23.12
CA TYR A 144 1.76 2.21 -22.22
C TYR A 144 2.53 3.53 -22.40
N ASP A 145 2.54 4.08 -23.63
CA ASP A 145 3.19 5.36 -23.90
C ASP A 145 2.42 6.52 -23.25
N ASP A 146 1.09 6.46 -23.22
CA ASP A 146 0.28 7.42 -22.45
C ASP A 146 0.59 7.33 -20.96
N LEU A 147 0.75 6.12 -20.42
CA LEU A 147 1.15 5.92 -19.03
C LEU A 147 2.50 6.58 -18.74
N LEU A 148 3.50 6.36 -19.60
CA LEU A 148 4.81 7.01 -19.47
C LEU A 148 4.71 8.53 -19.53
N ASN A 149 3.88 9.06 -20.43
CA ASN A 149 3.66 10.51 -20.57
C ASN A 149 3.03 11.12 -19.31
N VAL A 150 2.01 10.48 -18.74
CA VAL A 150 1.38 10.92 -17.47
C VAL A 150 2.40 10.91 -16.33
N LEU A 151 3.31 9.94 -16.33
CA LEU A 151 4.28 9.74 -15.26
C LEU A 151 5.59 10.52 -15.45
N GLN A 152 5.79 11.24 -16.56
CA GLN A 152 7.07 11.83 -16.99
C GLN A 152 7.78 12.69 -15.93
N HIS A 153 7.02 13.38 -15.06
CA HIS A 153 7.54 14.26 -14.01
C HIS A 153 7.57 13.60 -12.63
N THR A 154 7.43 12.29 -12.57
CA THR A 154 7.35 11.51 -11.33
C THR A 154 8.53 10.58 -11.20
N ARG A 155 8.76 10.10 -9.97
CA ARG A 155 9.81 9.12 -9.69
C ARG A 155 9.63 7.79 -10.45
N TYR A 156 8.42 7.51 -10.91
CA TYR A 156 8.05 6.23 -11.54
C TYR A 156 8.48 6.13 -13.00
N TYR A 157 8.60 7.25 -13.71
CA TYR A 157 8.95 7.27 -15.14
C TYR A 157 10.25 6.53 -15.44
N THR A 158 11.32 6.87 -14.72
CA THR A 158 12.66 6.28 -14.96
C THR A 158 12.71 4.77 -14.70
N VAL A 159 11.82 4.28 -13.83
CA VAL A 159 11.69 2.85 -13.53
C VAL A 159 10.93 2.16 -14.66
N LEU A 160 9.75 2.67 -15.00
CA LEU A 160 8.85 2.07 -16.00
C LEU A 160 9.39 2.17 -17.43
N LEU A 161 10.20 3.18 -17.74
CA LEU A 161 10.82 3.32 -19.06
C LEU A 161 11.61 2.05 -19.47
N LYS A 162 12.20 1.34 -18.50
CA LYS A 162 12.96 0.09 -18.72
C LYS A 162 12.07 -1.11 -19.01
N TYR A 163 10.78 -1.03 -18.69
CA TYR A 163 9.77 -2.07 -18.85
C TYR A 163 8.78 -1.74 -19.96
N ARG A 164 9.14 -0.80 -20.86
CA ARG A 164 8.36 -0.51 -22.06
C ARG A 164 8.26 -1.78 -22.92
N PRO A 165 7.04 -2.29 -23.19
CA PRO A 165 6.89 -3.49 -24.00
C PRO A 165 7.26 -3.21 -25.46
N ALA A 166 7.67 -4.26 -26.17
CA ALA A 166 7.73 -4.21 -27.62
C ALA A 166 6.31 -4.10 -28.20
N GLU A 167 6.19 -3.61 -29.43
CA GLU A 167 4.90 -3.42 -30.09
C GLU A 167 4.09 -4.74 -30.11
N GLY A 168 2.85 -4.68 -29.62
CA GLY A 168 1.95 -5.84 -29.53
C GLY A 168 2.25 -6.85 -28.42
N GLN A 169 3.26 -6.61 -27.57
CA GLN A 169 3.54 -7.47 -26.41
C GLN A 169 2.89 -6.92 -25.14
N PRO A 170 2.41 -7.80 -24.23
CA PRO A 170 1.94 -7.37 -22.92
C PRO A 170 3.11 -6.87 -22.07
N VAL A 171 2.83 -5.95 -21.14
CA VAL A 171 3.79 -5.52 -20.13
C VAL A 171 4.07 -6.67 -19.17
N ASP A 172 5.33 -6.88 -18.80
CA ASP A 172 5.67 -7.71 -17.65
C ASP A 172 5.33 -6.95 -16.36
N ILE A 173 4.06 -7.04 -15.95
CA ILE A 173 3.52 -6.34 -14.78
C ILE A 173 4.28 -6.73 -13.53
N ALA A 174 4.61 -8.02 -13.38
CA ALA A 174 5.30 -8.51 -12.19
C ALA A 174 6.69 -7.88 -12.05
N ALA A 175 7.48 -7.86 -13.13
CA ALA A 175 8.80 -7.25 -13.10
C ALA A 175 8.74 -5.73 -12.90
N ALA A 176 7.79 -5.05 -13.54
CA ALA A 176 7.59 -3.61 -13.38
C ALA A 176 7.13 -3.22 -11.96
N GLU A 177 6.17 -3.96 -11.39
CA GLU A 177 5.68 -3.79 -10.02
C GLU A 177 6.83 -3.96 -9.02
N ILE A 178 7.64 -5.00 -9.16
CA ILE A 178 8.78 -5.26 -8.27
C ILE A 178 9.81 -4.12 -8.35
N ALA A 179 10.10 -3.62 -9.55
CA ALA A 179 11.02 -2.51 -9.71
C ALA A 179 10.52 -1.22 -9.06
N LEU A 180 9.23 -0.93 -9.17
CA LEU A 180 8.59 0.22 -8.52
C LEU A 180 8.66 0.09 -6.99
N HIS A 181 8.30 -1.07 -6.46
CA HIS A 181 8.34 -1.37 -5.04
C HIS A 181 9.78 -1.27 -4.50
N ASN A 182 10.76 -1.89 -5.15
CA ASN A 182 12.17 -1.81 -4.76
C ASN A 182 12.68 -0.36 -4.74
N LYS A 183 12.30 0.46 -5.73
CA LYS A 183 12.65 1.88 -5.75
C LYS A 183 12.02 2.63 -4.57
N ASN A 184 10.76 2.36 -4.24
CA ASN A 184 10.08 2.94 -3.08
C ASN A 184 10.76 2.54 -1.76
N TYR A 185 11.07 1.25 -1.58
CA TYR A 185 11.74 0.73 -0.39
C TYR A 185 13.13 1.34 -0.18
N GLY A 186 13.95 1.40 -1.24
CA GLY A 186 15.26 2.05 -1.17
C GLY A 186 15.15 3.52 -0.77
N THR A 187 14.19 4.24 -1.36
CA THR A 187 13.95 5.66 -1.04
C THR A 187 13.54 5.86 0.42
N ALA A 188 12.67 4.99 0.95
CA ALA A 188 12.24 5.03 2.34
C ALA A 188 13.40 4.75 3.30
N ILE A 189 14.23 3.73 3.03
CA ILE A 189 15.40 3.41 3.86
C ILE A 189 16.44 4.53 3.81
N GLU A 190 16.75 5.06 2.63
CA GLU A 190 17.67 6.20 2.49
C GLU A 190 17.18 7.43 3.28
N ALA A 191 15.87 7.68 3.30
CA ALA A 191 15.28 8.78 4.07
C ALA A 191 15.46 8.55 5.58
N VAL A 192 15.25 7.32 6.06
CA VAL A 192 15.46 6.94 7.47
C VAL A 192 16.94 7.02 7.87
N GLU A 193 17.85 6.62 6.97
CA GLU A 193 19.30 6.68 7.21
C GLU A 193 19.84 8.11 7.37
N LYS A 194 19.16 9.09 6.76
CA LYS A 194 19.49 10.52 6.86
C LYS A 194 18.93 11.20 8.11
N MET A 195 18.12 10.51 8.91
CA MET A 195 17.53 11.09 10.12
C MET A 195 18.60 11.42 11.18
N PRO A 196 18.53 12.59 11.83
CA PRO A 196 19.55 13.03 12.78
C PRO A 196 19.46 12.31 14.14
N ASN A 197 18.25 11.90 14.56
CA ASN A 197 18.05 11.21 15.83
C ASN A 197 18.26 9.70 15.66
N ARG A 198 19.34 9.16 16.26
CA ARG A 198 19.72 7.75 16.15
C ARG A 198 18.70 6.77 16.76
N THR A 199 17.99 7.17 17.81
CA THR A 199 16.97 6.31 18.44
C THR A 199 15.75 6.18 17.54
N GLU A 200 15.19 7.31 17.11
CA GLU A 200 14.05 7.35 16.17
C GLU A 200 14.40 6.67 14.84
N GLN A 201 15.61 6.90 14.33
CA GLN A 201 16.13 6.22 13.14
C GLN A 201 16.11 4.70 13.30
N LYS A 202 16.63 4.19 14.41
CA LYS A 202 16.68 2.75 14.67
C LYS A 202 15.28 2.17 14.74
N GLU A 203 14.39 2.77 15.53
CA GLU A 203 13.01 2.31 15.69
C GLU A 203 12.24 2.31 14.36
N LEU A 204 12.37 3.37 13.56
CA LEU A 204 11.68 3.47 12.28
C LEU A 204 12.23 2.50 11.23
N ARG A 205 13.57 2.34 11.17
CA ARG A 205 14.20 1.32 10.31
C ARG A 205 13.73 -0.08 10.70
N ASP A 206 13.73 -0.35 11.99
CA ASP A 206 13.30 -1.62 12.55
C ASP A 206 11.82 -1.89 12.17
N LEU A 207 10.95 -0.87 12.21
CA LEU A 207 9.56 -0.97 11.73
C LEU A 207 9.49 -1.28 10.23
N PHE A 208 10.20 -0.54 9.37
CA PHE A 208 10.21 -0.79 7.93
C PHE A 208 10.70 -2.20 7.59
N TYR A 209 11.75 -2.68 8.25
CA TYR A 209 12.25 -4.03 8.02
C TYR A 209 11.22 -5.10 8.39
N ALA A 210 10.47 -4.91 9.48
CA ALA A 210 9.40 -5.83 9.83
C ALA A 210 8.27 -5.83 8.77
N VAL A 211 7.93 -4.67 8.21
CA VAL A 211 6.97 -4.55 7.11
C VAL A 211 7.48 -5.29 5.86
N PHE A 212 8.75 -5.12 5.50
CA PHE A 212 9.35 -5.78 4.34
C PHE A 212 9.47 -7.29 4.51
N ASP A 213 9.82 -7.77 5.72
CA ASP A 213 9.84 -9.20 6.03
C ASP A 213 8.45 -9.82 5.88
N PHE A 214 7.41 -9.13 6.34
CA PHE A 214 6.03 -9.58 6.19
C PHE A 214 5.59 -9.62 4.72
N GLU A 215 5.93 -8.59 3.94
CA GLU A 215 5.64 -8.55 2.50
C GLU A 215 6.39 -9.65 1.73
N ASN A 216 7.64 -9.93 2.10
CA ASN A 216 8.40 -11.05 1.55
C ASN A 216 7.74 -12.40 1.88
N LEU A 217 7.27 -12.59 3.12
CA LEU A 217 6.58 -13.81 3.52
C LEU A 217 5.26 -14.00 2.76
N GLU A 218 4.45 -12.94 2.65
CA GLU A 218 3.21 -12.97 1.85
C GLU A 218 3.50 -13.32 0.38
N ARG A 219 4.57 -12.75 -0.19
CA ARG A 219 5.00 -13.01 -1.58
C ARG A 219 5.46 -14.45 -1.77
N ILE A 220 6.27 -14.99 -0.86
CA ILE A 220 6.72 -16.40 -0.90
C ILE A 220 5.50 -17.33 -0.87
N LEU A 221 4.57 -17.11 0.07
CA LEU A 221 3.35 -17.91 0.21
C LEU A 221 2.50 -17.88 -1.07
N ARG A 222 2.30 -16.70 -1.65
CA ARG A 222 1.52 -16.51 -2.89
C ARG A 222 2.18 -17.19 -4.09
N LEU A 223 3.49 -17.01 -4.29
CA LEU A 223 4.22 -17.61 -5.41
C LEU A 223 4.30 -19.13 -5.32
N LYS A 224 4.41 -19.69 -4.11
CA LYS A 224 4.35 -21.14 -3.92
C LYS A 224 2.94 -21.69 -4.14
N LYS A 225 1.93 -21.06 -3.56
CA LYS A 225 0.53 -21.51 -3.64
C LYS A 225 0.00 -21.54 -5.07
N TYR A 226 0.18 -20.46 -5.82
CA TYR A 226 -0.50 -20.27 -7.10
C TYR A 226 0.38 -20.53 -8.32
N HIS A 227 1.71 -20.41 -8.18
CA HIS A 227 2.61 -20.39 -9.33
C HIS A 227 3.71 -21.47 -9.31
N ARG A 228 3.92 -22.18 -8.18
CA ARG A 228 4.96 -23.23 -8.01
C ARG A 228 6.34 -22.83 -8.57
N PHE A 229 6.72 -21.57 -8.39
CA PHE A 229 7.99 -21.06 -8.88
C PHE A 229 9.19 -21.70 -8.17
N LYS A 230 10.30 -21.80 -8.91
CA LYS A 230 11.57 -22.28 -8.35
C LYS A 230 12.11 -21.28 -7.32
N ALA A 231 12.83 -21.78 -6.33
CA ALA A 231 13.40 -20.98 -5.25
C ALA A 231 14.24 -19.78 -5.75
N GLU A 232 15.05 -19.98 -6.81
CA GLU A 232 15.87 -18.92 -7.41
C GLU A 232 15.03 -17.78 -7.99
N THR A 233 13.92 -18.12 -8.66
CA THR A 233 12.98 -17.13 -9.19
C THR A 233 12.24 -16.43 -8.07
N ILE A 234 11.84 -17.13 -7.00
CA ILE A 234 11.21 -16.48 -5.84
C ILE A 234 12.19 -15.48 -5.21
N ARG A 235 13.45 -15.89 -5.01
CA ARG A 235 14.51 -15.08 -4.40
C ARG A 235 14.78 -13.79 -5.16
N SER A 236 14.79 -13.82 -6.49
CA SER A 236 15.02 -12.60 -7.30
C SER A 236 13.87 -11.60 -7.22
N LEU A 237 12.70 -12.02 -6.77
CA LEU A 237 11.49 -11.20 -6.64
C LEU A 237 11.28 -10.67 -5.20
N LEU A 238 12.17 -11.01 -4.26
CA LEU A 238 12.08 -10.55 -2.87
C LEU A 238 12.70 -9.17 -2.67
N ILE A 239 12.18 -8.47 -1.67
CA ILE A 239 12.69 -7.19 -1.20
C ILE A 239 14.06 -7.44 -0.56
N PRO A 240 15.13 -6.74 -0.97
CA PRO A 240 16.48 -6.97 -0.46
C PRO A 240 16.74 -6.32 0.92
N TYR A 241 15.68 -5.90 1.61
CA TYR A 241 15.71 -5.21 2.89
C TYR A 241 14.82 -5.98 3.89
N GLY A 242 15.29 -6.14 5.13
CA GLY A 242 14.58 -6.93 6.12
C GLY A 242 15.47 -7.33 7.30
N ARG A 243 14.88 -7.98 8.30
CA ARG A 243 15.60 -8.61 9.41
C ARG A 243 15.82 -10.10 9.16
N LEU A 244 15.05 -10.71 8.27
CA LEU A 244 15.22 -12.12 7.93
C LEU A 244 16.61 -12.36 7.37
N SER A 245 17.34 -13.30 7.98
CA SER A 245 18.66 -13.67 7.49
C SER A 245 18.55 -14.32 6.11
N GLN A 246 19.59 -14.20 5.28
CA GLN A 246 19.64 -14.88 3.98
C GLN A 246 19.39 -16.39 4.12
N LYS A 247 19.87 -17.02 5.20
CA LYS A 247 19.61 -18.43 5.47
C LYS A 247 18.11 -18.72 5.66
N ASN A 248 17.40 -17.88 6.41
CA ASN A 248 15.97 -18.04 6.63
C ASN A 248 15.20 -17.81 5.32
N ILE A 249 15.56 -16.79 4.55
CA ILE A 249 14.98 -16.52 3.24
C ILE A 249 15.18 -17.72 2.30
N ASP A 250 16.38 -18.29 2.29
CA ASP A 250 16.70 -19.44 1.44
C ASP A 250 15.89 -20.68 1.85
N SER A 251 15.76 -20.96 3.15
CA SER A 251 14.90 -22.03 3.66
C SER A 251 13.43 -21.81 3.29
N LEU A 252 12.91 -20.59 3.45
CA LEU A 252 11.52 -20.26 3.09
C LEU A 252 11.28 -20.38 1.58
N CYS A 253 12.26 -20.00 0.76
CA CYS A 253 12.19 -20.15 -0.70
C CYS A 253 12.31 -21.62 -1.13
N ALA A 254 13.03 -22.45 -0.39
CA ALA A 254 13.25 -23.87 -0.67
C ALA A 254 12.11 -24.79 -0.19
N ALA A 255 11.26 -24.33 0.74
CA ALA A 255 10.12 -25.09 1.28
C ALA A 255 9.22 -25.68 0.18
N ASP A 256 8.78 -26.94 0.29
CA ASP A 256 8.06 -27.60 -0.79
C ASP A 256 6.59 -27.16 -0.86
N ASP A 257 5.99 -26.87 0.28
CA ASP A 257 4.61 -26.40 0.38
C ASP A 257 4.39 -25.28 1.41
N ILE A 258 3.13 -24.87 1.55
CA ILE A 258 2.72 -23.79 2.46
C ILE A 258 2.88 -24.20 3.93
N GLY A 259 2.66 -25.47 4.26
CA GLY A 259 2.79 -26.00 5.61
C GLY A 259 4.23 -25.88 6.11
N ASP A 260 5.20 -26.22 5.25
CA ASP A 260 6.62 -26.06 5.54
C ASP A 260 7.00 -24.58 5.77
N VAL A 261 6.44 -23.66 4.98
CA VAL A 261 6.65 -22.22 5.18
C VAL A 261 6.11 -21.76 6.53
N TYR A 262 4.94 -22.26 6.96
CA TYR A 262 4.38 -21.91 8.26
C TYR A 262 5.21 -22.43 9.44
N GLU A 263 5.75 -23.64 9.35
CA GLU A 263 6.62 -24.17 10.42
C GLU A 263 7.96 -23.44 10.49
N LEU A 264 8.52 -23.00 9.36
CA LEU A 264 9.75 -22.21 9.30
C LEU A 264 9.58 -20.74 9.74
N ALA A 265 8.34 -20.24 9.78
CA ALA A 265 8.02 -18.86 10.15
C ALA A 265 7.61 -18.68 11.63
N LYS A 266 7.49 -19.77 12.40
CA LYS A 266 7.30 -19.74 13.86
C LYS A 266 8.60 -19.38 14.57
#